data_AF-A0A916W9A2-F1
#
_entry.id   AF-A0A916W9A2-F1
#
_cell.length_a   1.000
_cell.length_b   1.000
_cell.length_c   1.000
_cell.angle_alpha   90.00
_cell.angle_beta   90.00
_cell.angle_gamma   90.00
#
_symmetry.space_group_name_H-M   'P 1'
#
loop_
_entity.id
_entity.type
_entity.pdbx_description
1 polymer ?
#
loop_
_entity_poly.entity_id
_entity_poly.type
_entity_poly.pdbx_seq_one_letter_code
_entity_poly.pdbx_strand_id
1 'polypeptide(L)' 'MWDKLVGLYVAAILAGFALAFVPTSSLITPAVKPILALIGGVIIIIFAIAIIHLAFKALFHKHSK' A
#
# COMPACT_ATOMS: atom_id res chain seq x y z
N MET A 1 -9.45 -12.72 -17.07
CA MET A 1 -8.01 -12.57 -16.80
C MET A 1 -7.80 -11.18 -16.24
N TRP A 2 -7.56 -11.05 -14.94
CA TRP A 2 -7.27 -9.73 -14.36
C TRP A 2 -6.00 -9.18 -15.02
N ASP A 3 -6.04 -7.96 -15.53
CA ASP A 3 -4.86 -7.28 -16.07
C ASP A 3 -3.71 -7.41 -15.07
N LYS A 4 -2.56 -7.94 -15.55
CA LYS A 4 -1.36 -8.20 -14.75
C LYS A 4 -0.98 -7.01 -13.85
N LEU A 5 -1.23 -5.80 -14.34
CA LEU A 5 -0.96 -4.53 -13.66
C LEU A 5 -1.86 -4.30 -12.43
N VAL A 6 -3.15 -4.64 -12.53
CA VAL A 6 -4.09 -4.48 -11.41
C VAL A 6 -3.75 -5.48 -10.30
N GLY A 7 -3.42 -6.73 -10.67
CA GLY A 7 -2.97 -7.74 -9.71
C GLY A 7 -1.67 -7.35 -9.01
N LEU A 8 -0.68 -6.83 -9.75
CA LEU A 8 0.58 -6.35 -9.18
C LEU A 8 0.37 -5.17 -8.23
N TYR A 9 -0.54 -4.27 -8.58
CA TYR A 9 -0.88 -3.11 -7.76
C TYR A 9 -1.52 -3.50 -6.43
N VAL A 10 -2.50 -4.42 -6.46
CA VAL A 10 -3.14 -4.96 -5.25
C VAL A 10 -2.12 -5.72 -4.39
N ALA A 11 -1.26 -6.53 -5.00
CA ALA A 11 -0.21 -7.25 -4.29
C ALA A 11 0.79 -6.30 -3.61
N ALA A 12 1.14 -5.18 -4.24
CA ALA A 12 2.04 -4.18 -3.67
C ALA A 12 1.41 -3.45 -2.47
N ILE A 13 0.12 -3.10 -2.54
CA ILE A 13 -0.63 -2.54 -1.40
C ILE A 13 -0.67 -3.54 -0.24
N LEU A 14 -0.98 -4.80 -0.54
CA LEU A 14 -1.07 -5.86 0.46
C LEU A 14 0.29 -6.14 1.12
N ALA A 15 1.38 -6.07 0.34
CA ALA A 15 2.74 -6.19 0.86
C ALA A 15 3.12 -5.01 1.77
N GLY A 16 2.76 -3.77 1.42
CA GLY A 16 2.96 -2.60 2.29
C GLY A 16 2.18 -2.70 3.60
N PHE A 17 0.94 -3.19 3.54
CA PHE A 17 0.13 -3.46 4.72
C PHE A 17 0.74 -4.58 5.59
N ALA A 18 1.14 -5.69 4.98
CA ALA A 18 1.80 -6.79 5.68
C ALA A 18 3.10 -6.33 6.35
N LEU A 19 3.87 -5.45 5.70
CA LEU A 19 5.09 -4.86 6.27
C LEU A 19 4.78 -4.01 7.52
N ALA A 20 3.73 -3.19 7.48
CA ALA A 20 3.33 -2.36 8.62
C ALA A 20 2.81 -3.19 9.82
N PHE A 21 2.23 -4.36 9.56
CA PHE A 21 1.58 -5.21 10.57
C PHE A 21 2.33 -6.52 10.85
N VAL A 22 3.62 -6.64 10.50
CA VAL A 22 4.41 -7.84 10.83
C VAL A 22 4.39 -8.05 12.35
N PRO A 23 3.97 -9.24 12.83
CA PRO A 23 4.05 -9.58 14.24
C PRO A 23 5.52 -9.55 14.66
N THR A 24 5.89 -8.51 15.40
CA THR A 24 7.24 -8.34 15.92
C THR A 24 7.34 -9.08 17.25
N SER A 25 8.23 -10.06 17.34
CA SER A 25 8.42 -10.83 18.57
C SER A 25 8.93 -9.92 19.69
N SER A 26 8.34 -10.03 20.88
CA SER A 26 8.61 -9.15 22.05
C SER A 26 10.05 -9.24 22.57
N LEU A 27 10.80 -10.27 22.17
CA LEU A 27 12.13 -10.60 22.68
C LEU A 27 13.30 -10.04 21.84
N ILE A 28 13.12 -9.80 20.53
CA ILE A 28 14.23 -9.46 19.61
C ILE A 28 14.00 -8.11 18.89
N THR A 29 12.75 -7.61 18.87
CA THR A 29 12.34 -6.58 17.90
C THR A 29 12.19 -5.12 18.38
N PRO A 30 12.55 -4.66 19.60
CA PRO A 30 12.34 -3.26 19.99
C PRO A 30 13.02 -2.24 19.06
N ALA A 31 14.21 -2.57 18.55
CA ALA A 31 15.00 -1.69 17.69
C ALA A 31 14.44 -1.56 16.26
N VAL A 32 13.81 -2.63 15.75
CA VAL A 32 13.37 -2.70 14.34
C VAL A 32 11.91 -2.27 14.17
N LYS A 33 11.11 -2.39 15.24
CA LYS A 33 9.70 -1.98 15.27
C LYS A 33 9.44 -0.54 14.78
N PRO A 34 10.17 0.51 15.24
CA PRO A 34 9.91 1.87 14.78
C PRO A 34 10.26 2.07 13.29
N ILE A 35 11.32 1.44 12.82
CA ILE A 35 11.76 1.52 11.42
C ILE A 35 10.72 0.86 10.50
N LEU A 36 10.22 -0.30 10.90
CA LEU A 36 9.22 -1.05 10.14
C LEU A 36 7.88 -0.32 10.07
N ALA A 37 7.45 0.28 11.18
CA ALA A 37 6.24 1.11 11.23
C ALA A 37 6.38 2.39 10.38
N LEU A 38 7.55 3.03 10.39
CA LEU A 38 7.83 4.21 9.58
C LEU A 38 7.78 3.88 8.09
N ILE A 39 8.52 2.86 7.65
CA ILE A 39 8.60 2.45 6.24
C ILE A 39 7.22 1.96 5.76
N GLY A 40 6.56 1.09 6.55
CA GLY A 40 5.21 0.61 6.24
C GLY A 40 4.21 1.76 6.12
N GLY A 41 4.24 2.72 7.05
CA GLY A 41 3.39 3.91 7.01
C GLY A 41 3.63 4.77 5.78
N VAL A 42 4.88 5.06 5.43
CA VAL A 42 5.23 5.82 4.23
C VAL A 42 4.74 5.13 2.96
N ILE A 43 4.93 3.81 2.85
CA ILE A 43 4.46 3.03 1.71
C ILE A 43 2.93 3.11 1.60
N ILE A 44 2.20 2.95 2.71
CA ILE A 44 0.74 3.06 2.73
C ILE A 44 0.28 4.43 2.24
N ILE A 45 0.93 5.52 2.67
CA ILE A 45 0.58 6.89 2.24
C ILE A 45 0.79 7.05 0.73
N ILE A 46 1.94 6.63 0.20
CA ILE A 46 2.25 6.75 -1.23
C ILE A 46 1.23 5.97 -2.06
N PHE A 47 0.91 4.74 -1.67
CA PHE A 47 -0.10 3.95 -2.36
C PHE A 47 -1.50 4.55 -2.23
N ALA A 48 -1.88 5.08 -1.07
CA ALA A 48 -3.17 5.75 -0.89
C ALA A 48 -3.32 6.95 -1.84
N ILE A 49 -2.29 7.79 -1.97
CA ILE A 49 -2.29 8.92 -2.92
C ILE A 49 -2.42 8.40 -4.35
N ALA A 50 -1.71 7.34 -4.71
CA ALA A 50 -1.81 6.73 -6.04
C ALA A 50 -3.21 6.17 -6.33
N ILE A 51 -3.87 5.52 -5.35
CA ILE A 51 -5.25 5.02 -5.49
C ILE A 51 -6.20 6.19 -5.71
N ILE A 52 -6.10 7.24 -4.88
CA ILE A 52 -6.96 8.42 -4.98
C ILE A 52 -6.79 9.07 -6.35
N HIS A 53 -5.55 9.25 -6.82
CA HIS A 53 -5.30 9.82 -8.14
C HIS A 53 -5.88 8.95 -9.27
N LEU A 54 -5.74 7.62 -9.19
CA LEU A 54 -6.31 6.70 -10.16
C LEU A 54 -7.85 6.72 -10.13
N ALA A 55 -8.45 6.77 -8.95
CA ALA A 55 -9.89 6.85 -8.74
C ALA A 55 -10.47 8.16 -9.27
N PHE A 56 -9.80 9.29 -9.02
CA PHE A 56 -10.14 10.59 -9.61
C PHE A 56 -10.10 10.52 -11.13
N LYS A 57 -9.00 10.01 -11.70
CA LYS A 57 -8.89 9.85 -13.15
C LYS A 57 -10.01 8.97 -13.72
N ALA A 58 -10.32 7.84 -13.08
CA ALA A 58 -11.40 6.95 -13.50
C ALA A 58 -12.78 7.60 -13.41
N LEU A 59 -13.04 8.37 -12.36
CA LEU A 59 -14.31 9.08 -12.13
C LEU A 59 -14.55 10.15 -13.21
N PHE A 60 -13.54 10.98 -13.49
CA PHE A 60 -13.63 12.04 -14.49
C PHE A 60 -13.58 11.52 -15.93
N HIS A 61 -12.85 10.42 -16.20
CA HIS A 61 -12.83 9.81 -17.53
C HIS A 61 -14.14 9.08 -17.86
N LYS A 62 -14.85 8.56 -16.85
CA LYS A 62 -16.17 7.93 -17.03
C LYS A 62 -17.31 8.96 -17.17
N HIS A 63 -17.15 10.18 -16.68
CA HIS A 63 -18.16 11.24 -16.79
C HIS A 63 -18.06 12.07 -18.10
N SER A 64 -17.04 11.84 -18.93
CA SER A 64 -16.83 12.53 -20.22
C SER A 64 -17.15 11.63 -21.42
N LYS A 65 -18.13 10.73 -21.29
CA LYS A 65 -18.65 9.96 -22.42
C LYS A 65 -20.17 9.89 -22.38
#